data_AF-A0AAW7FXE7-F1
#
_entry.id   AF-A0AAW7FXE7-F1
#
_cell.length_a   1.000
_cell.length_b   1.000
_cell.length_c   1.000
_cell.angle_alpha   90.00
_cell.angle_beta   90.00
_cell.angle_gamma   90.00
#
_symmetry.space_group_name_H-M   'P 1'
#
loop_
_entity.id
_entity.type
_entity.pdbx_description
1 polymer ?
#
loop_
_entity_poly.entity_id
_entity_poly.type
_entity_poly.pdbx_seq_one_letter_code
_entity_poly.pdbx_strand_id
1 'polypeptide(L)'
;MPGLVSSVRRALFRKLFDLNTRSGRRFEGMCALFALLSVIVIFIESGVGTQYHLTFEEWRVFVWLEIFITLVFTLEYLLRLCCWANPAKYVFSFWGIVDLATILPLYVMWLWPEISLSYVFAWRAMRVLRVLRILKLLRFMPSLRVFWNALKSARHQLMLFYSFIAILMVVFGAMMYLIEGPKYGFTTLNASVYWAIVTVTTVGYGDITPHTPLGRMVASVLILIGYSVIAIPTGLITTHMSSAFQHRGHQRKCPQCQQAQHEHSAQFCNRCGSKLPG
;
A
#
# COMPACT_ATOMS: atom_id res chain seq x y z
N MET A 1 13.73 9.93 -37.29
CA MET A 1 14.58 9.40 -36.20
C MET A 1 13.89 9.04 -34.85
N PRO A 2 12.58 9.26 -34.58
CA PRO A 2 11.99 8.90 -33.27
C PRO A 2 11.81 7.38 -33.05
N GLY A 3 11.91 6.56 -34.10
CA GLY A 3 11.72 5.11 -34.03
C GLY A 3 12.83 4.36 -33.29
N LEU A 4 14.11 4.67 -33.54
CA LEU A 4 15.24 3.87 -33.04
C LEU A 4 15.43 4.02 -31.51
N VAL A 5 15.35 5.26 -31.01
CA VAL A 5 15.44 5.58 -29.57
C VAL A 5 14.30 4.89 -28.81
N SER A 6 13.10 4.84 -29.40
CA SER A 6 11.94 4.16 -28.81
C SER A 6 12.12 2.64 -28.74
N SER A 7 12.88 2.05 -29.66
CA SER A 7 13.15 0.60 -29.70
C SER A 7 14.19 0.19 -28.67
N VAL A 8 15.28 0.95 -28.51
CA VAL A 8 16.32 0.69 -27.50
C VAL A 8 15.77 0.87 -26.08
N ARG A 9 14.99 1.94 -25.83
CA ARG A 9 14.32 2.17 -24.54
C ARG A 9 13.38 1.02 -24.16
N ARG A 10 12.58 0.52 -25.13
CA ARG A 10 11.68 -0.63 -24.92
C ARG A 10 12.42 -1.95 -24.68
N ALA A 11 13.58 -2.14 -25.31
CA ALA A 11 14.41 -3.32 -25.09
C ALA A 11 15.05 -3.30 -23.70
N LEU A 12 15.61 -2.15 -23.29
CA LEU A 12 16.17 -1.94 -21.95
C LEU A 12 15.11 -2.10 -20.87
N PHE A 13 13.93 -1.51 -21.06
CA PHE A 13 12.80 -1.68 -20.13
C PHE A 13 12.42 -3.15 -19.95
N ARG A 14 12.29 -3.91 -21.05
CA ARG A 14 11.98 -5.35 -20.99
C ARG A 14 13.07 -6.16 -20.29
N LYS A 15 14.35 -5.80 -20.45
CA LYS A 15 15.46 -6.53 -19.84
C LYS A 15 15.62 -6.24 -18.34
N LEU A 16 15.39 -5.00 -17.93
CA LEU A 16 15.67 -4.52 -16.56
C LEU A 16 14.46 -4.53 -15.63
N PHE A 17 13.25 -4.28 -16.15
CA PHE A 17 12.08 -4.00 -15.32
C PHE A 17 10.87 -4.91 -15.58
N ASP A 18 10.92 -5.75 -16.63
CA ASP A 18 9.84 -6.72 -16.87
C ASP A 18 10.00 -7.95 -15.95
N LEU A 19 9.08 -8.10 -15.01
CA LEU A 19 9.01 -9.19 -14.03
C LEU A 19 8.80 -10.57 -14.67
N ASN A 20 8.34 -10.63 -15.93
CA ASN A 20 8.23 -11.87 -16.68
C ASN A 20 9.60 -12.42 -17.10
N THR A 21 10.62 -11.55 -17.19
CA THR A 21 11.99 -11.96 -17.49
C THR A 21 12.76 -12.31 -16.21
N ARG A 22 13.66 -13.31 -16.28
CA ARG A 22 14.55 -13.65 -15.14
C ARG A 22 15.43 -12.47 -14.73
N SER A 23 15.90 -11.68 -15.71
CA SER A 23 16.73 -10.49 -15.48
C SER A 23 15.96 -9.41 -14.72
N GLY A 24 14.76 -9.05 -15.18
CA GLY A 24 13.95 -8.03 -14.52
C GLY A 24 13.50 -8.43 -13.12
N ARG A 25 13.17 -9.71 -12.90
CA ARG A 25 12.83 -10.22 -11.56
C ARG A 25 14.00 -10.11 -10.58
N ARG A 26 15.23 -10.42 -11.03
CA ARG A 26 16.44 -10.29 -10.17
C ARG A 26 16.72 -8.83 -9.85
N PHE A 27 16.62 -7.95 -10.83
CA PHE A 27 16.85 -6.52 -10.63
C PHE A 27 15.83 -5.91 -9.65
N GLU A 28 14.53 -6.13 -9.88
CA GLU A 28 13.46 -5.66 -8.99
C GLU A 28 13.56 -6.30 -7.58
N GLY A 29 13.92 -7.59 -7.49
CA GLY A 29 14.16 -8.26 -6.22
C GLY A 29 15.36 -7.67 -5.46
N MET A 30 16.43 -7.29 -6.17
CA MET A 30 17.58 -6.61 -5.58
C MET A 30 17.21 -5.21 -5.08
N CYS A 31 16.45 -4.42 -5.85
CA CYS A 31 15.93 -3.14 -5.39
C CYS A 31 15.05 -3.28 -4.14
N ALA A 32 14.19 -4.31 -4.10
CA ALA A 32 13.35 -4.60 -2.94
C ALA A 32 14.18 -4.99 -1.71
N LEU A 33 15.25 -5.78 -1.89
CA LEU A 33 16.19 -6.13 -0.82
C LEU A 33 16.91 -4.88 -0.29
N PHE A 34 17.43 -4.01 -1.17
CA PHE A 34 18.05 -2.75 -0.77
C PHE A 34 17.06 -1.82 -0.04
N ALA A 35 15.80 -1.77 -0.48
CA ALA A 35 14.77 -1.02 0.22
C ALA A 35 14.52 -1.57 1.62
N LEU A 36 14.43 -2.88 1.79
CA LEU A 36 14.29 -3.51 3.10
C LEU A 36 15.49 -3.20 4.01
N LEU A 37 16.71 -3.37 3.50
CA LEU A 37 17.94 -3.04 4.24
C LEU A 37 17.98 -1.57 4.65
N SER A 38 17.57 -0.65 3.76
CA SER A 38 17.52 0.78 4.07
C SER A 38 16.56 1.12 5.20
N VAL A 39 15.42 0.42 5.28
CA VAL A 39 14.44 0.61 6.34
C VAL A 39 15.00 0.10 7.66
N ILE A 40 15.67 -1.07 7.67
CA ILE A 40 16.35 -1.60 8.86
C ILE A 40 17.39 -0.60 9.38
N VAL A 41 18.20 0.00 8.50
CA VAL A 41 19.17 1.03 8.89
C VAL A 41 18.48 2.22 9.56
N ILE A 42 17.35 2.69 9.05
CA ILE A 42 16.57 3.79 9.66
C ILE A 42 16.05 3.42 11.06
N PHE A 43 15.56 2.19 11.24
CA PHE A 43 15.11 1.71 12.55
C PHE A 43 16.26 1.67 13.56
N ILE A 44 17.44 1.20 13.14
CA ILE A 44 18.65 1.18 13.98
C ILE A 44 19.11 2.61 14.30
N GLU A 45 19.20 3.49 13.29
CA GLU A 45 19.55 4.91 13.46
C GLU A 45 18.64 5.58 14.50
N SER A 46 17.32 5.39 14.38
CA SER A 46 16.32 5.98 15.27
C SER A 46 16.39 5.41 16.69
N GLY A 47 16.61 4.10 16.85
CA GLY A 47 16.68 3.45 18.16
C GLY A 47 17.98 3.79 18.90
N VAL A 48 19.13 3.59 18.26
CA VAL A 48 20.44 3.80 18.88
C VAL A 48 20.71 5.29 19.10
N GLY A 49 20.29 6.15 18.17
CA GLY A 49 20.47 7.60 18.28
C GLY A 49 19.69 8.25 19.43
N THR A 50 18.62 7.61 19.93
CA THR A 50 17.84 8.11 21.07
C THR A 50 18.25 7.50 22.41
N GLN A 51 18.69 6.24 22.43
CA GLN A 51 19.01 5.52 23.68
C GLN A 51 20.48 5.64 24.11
N TYR A 52 21.43 5.73 23.17
CA TYR A 52 22.86 5.58 23.48
C TYR A 52 23.73 6.79 23.13
N HIS A 53 23.15 7.89 22.62
CA HIS A 53 23.87 9.08 22.18
C HIS A 53 25.15 8.74 21.38
N LEU A 54 24.94 8.26 20.14
CA LEU A 54 26.00 7.91 19.19
C LEU A 54 27.13 8.95 19.15
N THR A 55 28.37 8.47 19.12
CA THR A 55 29.55 9.31 18.89
C THR A 55 29.54 9.91 17.48
N PHE A 56 30.29 10.99 17.27
CA PHE A 56 30.33 11.68 15.96
C PHE A 56 30.77 10.74 14.82
N GLU A 57 31.70 9.83 15.08
CA GLU A 57 32.17 8.85 14.10
C GLU A 57 31.11 7.81 13.73
N GLU A 58 30.31 7.34 14.70
CA GLU A 58 29.22 6.40 14.41
C GLU A 58 28.09 7.08 13.62
N TRP A 59 27.79 8.35 13.93
CA TRP A 59 26.86 9.17 13.16
C TRP A 59 27.29 9.32 11.69
N ARG A 60 28.59 9.49 11.43
CA ARG A 60 29.13 9.58 10.06
C ARG A 60 28.84 8.33 9.24
N VAL A 61 28.93 7.14 9.85
CA VAL A 61 28.64 5.88 9.15
C VAL A 61 27.19 5.84 8.65
N PHE A 62 26.23 6.22 9.48
CA PHE A 62 24.82 6.27 9.08
C PHE A 62 24.55 7.30 7.96
N VAL A 63 25.20 8.47 8.03
CA VAL A 63 25.07 9.49 6.98
C VAL A 63 25.63 8.99 5.64
N TRP A 64 26.80 8.36 5.64
CA TRP A 64 27.39 7.80 4.41
C TRP A 64 26.54 6.66 3.82
N LEU A 65 26.01 5.79 4.68
CA LEU A 65 25.08 4.74 4.26
C LEU A 65 23.80 5.32 3.64
N GLU A 66 23.22 6.35 4.25
CA GLU A 66 22.02 7.03 3.73
C GLU A 66 22.29 7.66 2.37
N ILE A 67 23.43 8.34 2.20
CA ILE A 67 23.84 8.95 0.92
C ILE A 67 24.01 7.86 -0.14
N PHE A 68 24.73 6.78 0.19
CA PHE A 68 24.96 5.66 -0.73
C PHE A 68 23.65 5.00 -1.18
N ILE A 69 22.77 4.65 -0.23
CA ILE A 69 21.47 4.03 -0.52
C ILE A 69 20.61 4.96 -1.38
N THR A 70 20.56 6.25 -1.04
CA THR A 70 19.77 7.21 -1.79
C THR A 70 20.31 7.36 -3.21
N LEU A 71 21.63 7.39 -3.38
CA LEU A 71 22.26 7.44 -4.70
C LEU A 71 21.90 6.23 -5.55
N VAL A 72 21.89 5.02 -4.97
CA VAL A 72 21.40 3.80 -5.65
C VAL A 72 19.93 3.98 -6.10
N PHE A 73 19.05 4.51 -5.26
CA PHE A 73 17.66 4.75 -5.62
C PHE A 73 17.46 5.90 -6.62
N THR A 74 18.31 6.92 -6.60
CA THR A 74 18.32 7.95 -7.63
C THR A 74 18.71 7.36 -8.98
N LEU A 75 19.77 6.53 -9.03
CA LEU A 75 20.16 5.83 -10.24
C LEU A 75 19.05 4.92 -10.75
N GLU A 76 18.39 4.16 -9.87
CA GLU A 76 17.20 3.36 -10.21
C GLU A 76 16.10 4.23 -10.84
N TYR A 77 15.77 5.37 -10.22
CA TYR A 77 14.74 6.29 -10.71
C TYR A 77 15.09 6.89 -12.07
N LEU A 78 16.33 7.35 -12.25
CA LEU A 78 16.82 7.88 -13.52
C LEU A 78 16.81 6.82 -14.61
N LEU A 79 17.26 5.59 -14.32
CA LEU A 79 17.20 4.47 -15.25
C LEU A 79 15.76 4.20 -15.70
N ARG A 80 14.79 4.23 -14.77
CA ARG A 80 13.37 4.09 -15.11
C ARG A 80 12.87 5.22 -15.98
N LEU A 81 13.20 6.46 -15.65
CA LEU A 81 12.80 7.65 -16.41
C LEU A 81 13.34 7.61 -17.85
N CYS A 82 14.59 7.16 -18.03
CA CYS A 82 15.23 7.01 -19.35
C CYS A 82 14.65 5.82 -20.15
N CYS A 83 14.28 4.73 -19.50
CA CYS A 83 13.74 3.53 -20.16
C CYS A 83 12.25 3.64 -20.51
N TRP A 84 11.49 4.48 -19.80
CA TRP A 84 10.05 4.64 -20.05
C TRP A 84 9.79 5.40 -21.36
N ALA A 85 8.73 5.02 -22.08
CA ALA A 85 8.41 5.64 -23.37
C ALA A 85 8.05 7.13 -23.21
N ASN A 86 7.23 7.45 -22.20
CA ASN A 86 6.81 8.81 -21.84
C ASN A 86 7.23 9.14 -20.39
N PRO A 87 8.36 9.83 -20.17
CA PRO A 87 8.91 10.06 -18.83
C PRO A 87 7.94 10.86 -17.93
N ALA A 88 7.29 11.90 -18.46
CA ALA A 88 6.33 12.69 -17.69
C ALA A 88 5.17 11.85 -17.13
N LYS A 89 4.65 10.91 -17.92
CA LYS A 89 3.59 9.98 -17.47
C LYS A 89 4.08 9.02 -16.37
N TYR A 90 5.38 8.70 -16.36
CA TYR A 90 5.96 7.90 -15.29
C TYR A 90 6.07 8.71 -13.99
N VAL A 91 6.58 9.95 -14.04
CA VAL A 91 6.72 10.82 -12.85
C VAL A 91 5.40 10.98 -12.11
N PHE A 92 4.31 11.25 -12.83
CA PHE A 92 2.97 11.41 -12.25
C PHE A 92 2.20 10.09 -12.02
N SER A 93 2.85 8.93 -12.18
CA SER A 93 2.26 7.64 -11.83
C SER A 93 2.43 7.35 -10.34
N PHE A 94 1.57 6.51 -9.76
CA PHE A 94 1.70 6.07 -8.36
C PHE A 94 3.12 5.62 -8.00
N TRP A 95 3.72 4.80 -8.87
CA TRP A 95 5.08 4.28 -8.68
C TRP A 95 6.17 5.35 -8.87
N GLY A 96 5.97 6.32 -9.77
CA GLY A 96 6.90 7.44 -9.94
C GLY A 96 6.87 8.41 -8.77
N ILE A 97 5.69 8.66 -8.19
CA ILE A 97 5.52 9.47 -6.97
C ILE A 97 6.21 8.80 -5.79
N VAL A 98 6.03 7.48 -5.61
CA VAL A 98 6.72 6.73 -4.56
C VAL A 98 8.24 6.81 -4.76
N ASP A 99 8.76 6.54 -5.97
CA ASP A 99 10.20 6.62 -6.22
C ASP A 99 10.74 8.04 -5.93
N LEU A 100 10.04 9.09 -6.36
CA LEU A 100 10.40 10.48 -6.10
C LEU A 100 10.39 10.80 -4.60
N ALA A 101 9.31 10.44 -3.89
CA ALA A 101 9.17 10.67 -2.45
C ALA A 101 10.29 9.99 -1.63
N THR A 102 10.86 8.89 -2.12
CA THR A 102 11.94 8.16 -1.43
C THR A 102 13.33 8.76 -1.60
N ILE A 103 13.55 9.55 -2.65
CA ILE A 103 14.82 10.24 -2.93
C ILE A 103 14.78 11.71 -2.52
N LEU A 104 13.58 12.32 -2.51
CA LEU A 104 13.34 13.73 -2.22
C LEU A 104 13.98 14.21 -0.90
N PRO A 105 13.93 13.46 0.24
CA PRO A 105 14.50 13.92 1.50
C PRO A 105 15.95 14.38 1.41
N LEU A 106 16.83 13.58 0.80
CA LEU A 106 18.25 13.92 0.69
C LEU A 106 18.44 15.22 -0.10
N TYR A 107 17.78 15.34 -1.25
CA TYR A 107 17.95 16.49 -2.13
C TYR A 107 17.39 17.77 -1.50
N VAL A 108 16.21 17.71 -0.87
CA VAL A 108 15.63 18.88 -0.18
C VAL A 108 16.51 19.34 0.98
N MET A 109 17.04 18.40 1.77
CA MET A 109 17.94 18.73 2.89
C MET A 109 19.28 19.31 2.41
N TRP A 110 19.75 18.89 1.23
CA TRP A 110 20.99 19.39 0.64
C TRP A 110 20.82 20.77 -0.01
N LEU A 111 19.72 21.00 -0.73
CA LEU A 111 19.42 22.28 -1.42
C LEU A 111 18.97 23.39 -0.46
N TRP A 112 18.25 23.05 0.61
CA TRP A 112 17.74 24.02 1.59
C TRP A 112 18.12 23.63 3.03
N PRO A 113 19.40 23.80 3.41
CA PRO A 113 19.87 23.49 4.76
C PRO A 113 19.17 24.34 5.84
N GLU A 114 18.68 25.54 5.50
CA GLU A 114 17.95 26.44 6.40
C GLU A 114 16.65 25.83 6.96
N ILE A 115 16.03 24.86 6.26
CA ILE A 115 14.83 24.15 6.73
C ILE A 115 15.12 23.41 8.04
N SER A 116 16.35 22.94 8.24
CA SER A 116 16.75 22.24 9.46
C SER A 116 16.74 23.13 10.70
N LEU A 117 17.00 24.43 10.53
CA LEU A 117 17.12 25.40 11.62
C LEU A 117 15.78 26.06 11.93
N SER A 118 15.04 26.49 10.90
CA SER A 118 13.80 27.26 11.06
C SER A 118 12.54 26.39 11.14
N TYR A 119 12.57 25.17 10.61
CA TYR A 119 11.39 24.31 10.45
C TYR A 119 11.65 22.86 10.91
N VAL A 120 11.91 22.69 12.21
CA VAL A 120 12.22 21.38 12.83
C VAL A 120 11.16 20.31 12.53
N PHE A 121 9.87 20.68 12.47
CA PHE A 121 8.80 19.73 12.11
C PHE A 121 8.92 19.24 10.66
N ALA A 122 9.17 20.15 9.70
CA ALA A 122 9.35 19.79 8.30
C ALA A 122 10.58 18.89 8.12
N TRP A 123 11.68 19.20 8.83
CA TRP A 123 12.88 18.36 8.85
C TRP A 123 12.58 16.93 9.34
N ARG A 124 11.84 16.79 10.44
CA ARG A 124 11.40 15.48 10.97
C ARG A 124 10.51 14.74 9.97
N ALA A 125 9.56 15.44 9.34
CA ALA A 125 8.67 14.85 8.33
C ALA A 125 9.47 14.30 7.13
N MET A 126 10.45 15.05 6.62
CA MET A 126 11.30 14.59 5.52
C MET A 126 12.10 13.32 5.90
N ARG A 127 12.54 13.19 7.16
CA ARG A 127 13.19 11.96 7.64
C ARG A 127 12.23 10.76 7.63
N VAL A 128 10.95 10.96 7.98
CA VAL A 128 9.92 9.91 7.99
C VAL A 128 9.56 9.46 6.56
N LEU A 129 9.58 10.37 5.58
CA LEU A 129 9.34 10.01 4.18
C LEU A 129 10.30 8.93 3.67
N ARG A 130 11.51 8.81 4.24
CA ARG A 130 12.44 7.73 3.90
C ARG A 130 11.87 6.33 4.18
N VAL A 131 10.99 6.18 5.18
CA VAL A 131 10.32 4.89 5.48
C VAL A 131 9.43 4.44 4.32
N LEU A 132 8.93 5.36 3.49
CA LEU A 132 8.15 5.04 2.29
C LEU A 132 8.94 4.18 1.29
N ARG A 133 10.27 4.07 1.42
CA ARG A 133 11.11 3.12 0.66
C ARG A 133 10.58 1.70 0.77
N ILE A 134 9.97 1.32 1.89
CA ILE A 134 9.33 0.00 2.07
C ILE A 134 8.24 -0.26 1.02
N LEU A 135 7.57 0.77 0.51
CA LEU A 135 6.54 0.62 -0.53
C LEU A 135 7.14 0.11 -1.85
N LYS A 136 8.45 0.22 -2.07
CA LYS A 136 9.11 -0.39 -3.24
C LYS A 136 8.99 -1.92 -3.25
N LEU A 137 8.88 -2.58 -2.09
CA LEU A 137 8.66 -4.03 -2.00
C LEU A 137 7.35 -4.45 -2.67
N LEU A 138 6.33 -3.58 -2.63
CA LEU A 138 5.04 -3.84 -3.28
C LEU A 138 5.20 -4.04 -4.80
N ARG A 139 6.19 -3.41 -5.44
CA ARG A 139 6.43 -3.57 -6.88
C ARG A 139 6.87 -4.99 -7.25
N PHE A 140 7.59 -5.66 -6.35
CA PHE A 140 8.05 -7.03 -6.53
C PHE A 140 6.89 -8.04 -6.47
N MET A 141 5.74 -7.67 -5.91
CA MET A 141 4.56 -8.53 -5.77
C MET A 141 3.62 -8.40 -6.98
N PRO A 142 3.64 -9.33 -7.95
CA PRO A 142 2.81 -9.22 -9.16
C PRO A 142 1.31 -9.33 -8.82
N SER A 143 0.98 -10.04 -7.74
CA SER A 143 -0.36 -10.24 -7.21
C SER A 143 -1.02 -8.94 -6.74
N LEU A 144 -0.26 -7.91 -6.38
CA LEU A 144 -0.84 -6.62 -5.97
C LEU A 144 -1.58 -5.92 -7.09
N ARG A 145 -1.24 -6.16 -8.36
CA ARG A 145 -2.03 -5.64 -9.49
C ARG A 145 -3.43 -6.27 -9.53
N VAL A 146 -3.53 -7.56 -9.24
CA VAL A 146 -4.82 -8.26 -9.18
C VAL A 146 -5.62 -7.76 -7.98
N PHE A 147 -4.99 -7.65 -6.82
CA PHE A 147 -5.60 -7.05 -5.62
C PHE A 147 -6.11 -5.62 -5.87
N TRP A 148 -5.28 -4.77 -6.47
CA TRP A 148 -5.65 -3.38 -6.78
C TRP A 148 -6.82 -3.29 -7.75
N ASN A 149 -6.85 -4.17 -8.76
CA ASN A 149 -7.97 -4.23 -9.70
C ASN A 149 -9.26 -4.71 -9.00
N ALA A 150 -9.17 -5.69 -8.11
CA ALA A 150 -10.29 -6.15 -7.30
C ALA A 150 -10.81 -5.05 -6.35
N LEU A 151 -9.91 -4.26 -5.75
CA LEU A 151 -10.28 -3.11 -4.93
C LEU A 151 -11.00 -2.04 -5.77
N LYS A 152 -10.50 -1.79 -6.99
CA LYS A 152 -11.11 -0.83 -7.93
C LYS A 152 -12.49 -1.29 -8.41
N SER A 153 -12.69 -2.60 -8.64
CA SER A 153 -14.01 -3.15 -8.97
C SER A 153 -14.96 -3.12 -7.77
N ALA A 154 -14.45 -3.38 -6.57
CA ALA A 154 -15.18 -3.33 -5.31
C ALA A 154 -15.42 -1.92 -4.76
N ARG A 155 -14.87 -0.86 -5.39
CA ARG A 155 -14.77 0.49 -4.81
C ARG A 155 -16.11 1.05 -4.35
N HIS A 156 -17.18 0.84 -5.12
CA HIS A 156 -18.49 1.39 -4.80
C HIS A 156 -19.09 0.69 -3.56
N GLN A 157 -19.01 -0.64 -3.53
CA GLN A 157 -19.46 -1.46 -2.41
C GLN A 157 -18.66 -1.16 -1.14
N LEU A 158 -17.33 -1.01 -1.25
CA LEU A 158 -16.48 -0.63 -0.12
C LEU A 158 -16.78 0.78 0.39
N MET A 159 -17.01 1.76 -0.50
CA MET A 159 -17.37 3.11 -0.06
C MET A 159 -18.69 3.12 0.72
N LEU A 160 -19.73 2.43 0.22
CA LEU A 160 -21.00 2.32 0.94
C LEU A 160 -20.81 1.64 2.30
N PHE A 161 -20.04 0.55 2.34
CA PHE A 161 -19.76 -0.20 3.56
C PHE A 161 -19.04 0.64 4.62
N TYR A 162 -17.94 1.29 4.26
CA TYR A 162 -17.20 2.15 5.20
C TYR A 162 -17.99 3.39 5.60
N SER A 163 -18.86 3.92 4.72
CA SER A 163 -19.76 5.02 5.08
C SER A 163 -20.79 4.57 6.14
N PHE A 164 -21.37 3.38 5.97
CA PHE A 164 -22.29 2.81 6.95
C PHE A 164 -21.61 2.59 8.31
N ILE A 165 -20.39 2.04 8.33
CA ILE A 165 -19.61 1.86 9.56
C ILE A 165 -19.32 3.20 10.22
N ALA A 166 -18.91 4.22 9.45
CA ALA A 166 -18.63 5.54 10.00
C ALA A 166 -19.86 6.13 10.69
N ILE A 167 -21.05 6.03 10.08
CA ILE A 167 -22.32 6.44 10.69
C ILE A 167 -22.56 5.66 11.98
N LEU A 168 -22.38 4.34 11.97
CA LEU A 168 -22.57 3.49 13.15
C LEU A 168 -21.62 3.89 14.29
N MET A 169 -20.35 4.21 14.01
CA MET A 169 -19.39 4.68 15.02
C MET A 169 -19.84 5.98 15.66
N VAL A 170 -20.38 6.91 14.87
CA VAL A 170 -20.90 8.19 15.36
C VAL A 170 -22.14 7.98 16.23
N VAL A 171 -23.07 7.13 15.81
CA VAL A 171 -24.30 6.84 16.56
C VAL A 171 -23.98 6.18 17.90
N PHE A 172 -23.22 5.10 17.91
CA PHE A 172 -22.86 4.41 19.16
C PHE A 172 -21.96 5.26 20.05
N GLY A 173 -21.02 6.02 19.47
CA GLY A 173 -20.21 6.99 20.22
C GLY A 173 -21.08 8.07 20.89
N ALA A 174 -22.07 8.62 20.18
CA ALA A 174 -23.01 9.59 20.74
C ALA A 174 -23.87 8.98 21.86
N MET A 175 -24.35 7.75 21.70
CA MET A 175 -25.08 7.04 22.76
C MET A 175 -24.22 6.89 24.02
N MET A 176 -22.97 6.45 23.87
CA MET A 176 -22.06 6.28 25.00
C MET A 176 -21.70 7.60 25.68
N TYR A 177 -21.53 8.68 24.91
CA TYR A 177 -21.34 10.02 25.45
C TYR A 177 -22.49 10.42 26.39
N LEU A 178 -23.73 10.09 26.02
CA LEU A 178 -24.91 10.39 26.84
C LEU A 178 -25.09 9.44 28.03
N ILE A 179 -24.78 8.15 27.87
CA ILE A 179 -25.03 7.13 28.89
C ILE A 179 -23.97 7.15 30.00
N GLU A 180 -22.68 7.21 29.64
CA GLU A 180 -21.57 7.14 30.61
C GLU A 180 -21.13 8.53 31.10
N GLY A 181 -21.11 9.50 30.19
CA GLY A 181 -20.67 10.87 30.46
C GLY A 181 -19.19 11.03 30.85
N PRO A 182 -18.78 12.24 31.26
CA PRO A 182 -17.37 12.59 31.47
C PRO A 182 -16.68 11.80 32.58
N LYS A 183 -17.44 11.29 33.56
CA LYS A 183 -16.92 10.54 34.72
C LYS A 183 -16.11 9.31 34.32
N TYR A 184 -16.42 8.71 33.18
CA TYR A 184 -15.80 7.47 32.70
C TYR A 184 -14.97 7.66 31.41
N GLY A 185 -14.48 8.88 31.17
CA GLY A 185 -13.61 9.18 30.02
C GLY A 185 -14.34 9.59 28.74
N PHE A 186 -15.67 9.48 28.69
CA PHE A 186 -16.51 9.96 27.59
C PHE A 186 -16.73 11.49 27.69
N THR A 187 -15.63 12.24 27.68
CA THR A 187 -15.57 13.70 27.92
C THR A 187 -16.02 14.54 26.72
N THR A 188 -15.82 14.04 25.50
CA THR A 188 -16.18 14.71 24.25
C THR A 188 -16.76 13.70 23.28
N LEU A 189 -17.57 14.16 22.32
CA LEU A 189 -18.10 13.29 21.25
C LEU A 189 -16.96 12.59 20.50
N ASN A 190 -15.85 13.29 20.24
CA ASN A 190 -14.69 12.73 19.56
C ASN A 190 -14.06 11.57 20.34
N ALA A 191 -13.93 11.69 21.66
CA ALA A 191 -13.43 10.62 22.52
C ALA A 191 -14.36 9.39 22.51
N SER A 192 -15.68 9.61 22.50
CA SER A 192 -16.66 8.52 22.44
C SER A 192 -16.70 7.82 21.08
N VAL A 193 -16.51 8.56 19.98
CA VAL A 193 -16.37 7.99 18.63
C VAL A 193 -15.05 7.24 18.51
N TYR A 194 -13.96 7.75 19.08
CA TYR A 194 -12.69 7.02 19.18
C TYR A 194 -12.87 5.67 19.89
N TRP A 195 -13.57 5.66 21.02
CA TRP A 195 -13.90 4.42 21.73
C TRP A 195 -14.69 3.45 20.83
N ALA A 196 -15.68 3.93 20.08
CA ALA A 196 -16.46 3.08 19.17
C ALA A 196 -15.58 2.49 18.06
N ILE A 197 -14.66 3.28 17.48
CA ILE A 197 -13.70 2.81 16.48
C ILE A 197 -12.81 1.71 17.06
N VAL A 198 -12.19 1.94 18.22
CA VAL A 198 -11.30 0.97 18.88
C VAL A 198 -12.04 -0.33 19.24
N THR A 199 -13.31 -0.21 19.62
CA THR A 199 -14.17 -1.36 19.97
C THR A 199 -14.58 -2.16 18.73
N VAL A 200 -15.07 -1.53 17.68
CA VAL A 200 -15.49 -2.23 16.45
C VAL A 200 -14.33 -2.81 15.67
N THR A 201 -13.18 -2.14 15.68
CA THR A 201 -11.95 -2.67 15.07
C THR A 201 -11.30 -3.77 15.90
N THR A 202 -11.90 -4.16 17.03
CA THR A 202 -11.40 -5.21 17.95
C THR A 202 -10.02 -4.94 18.54
N VAL A 203 -9.55 -3.68 18.49
CA VAL A 203 -8.25 -3.28 19.06
C VAL A 203 -8.34 -3.25 20.59
N GLY A 204 -9.37 -2.62 21.14
CA GLY A 204 -9.68 -2.66 22.58
C GLY A 204 -8.53 -2.22 23.50
N TYR A 205 -7.98 -1.01 23.31
CA TYR A 205 -6.90 -0.50 24.16
C TYR A 205 -7.23 -0.47 25.67
N GLY A 206 -8.51 -0.34 26.02
CA GLY A 206 -8.97 -0.34 27.41
C GLY A 206 -8.73 0.99 28.16
N ASP A 207 -8.38 2.05 27.44
CA ASP A 207 -8.18 3.39 27.95
C ASP A 207 -9.50 4.12 28.26
N ILE A 208 -10.56 3.80 27.52
CA ILE A 208 -11.95 4.23 27.78
C ILE A 208 -12.84 2.97 27.81
N THR A 209 -13.66 2.82 28.84
CA THR A 209 -14.53 1.63 28.99
C THR A 209 -15.89 1.96 29.58
N PRO A 210 -16.98 1.25 29.20
CA PRO A 210 -18.29 1.40 29.81
C PRO A 210 -18.33 0.85 31.25
N HIS A 211 -18.80 1.66 32.20
CA HIS A 211 -18.97 1.24 33.59
C HIS A 211 -20.43 1.02 33.97
N THR A 212 -21.38 1.70 33.32
CA THR A 212 -22.81 1.56 33.61
C THR A 212 -23.38 0.25 33.04
N PRO A 213 -24.42 -0.34 33.65
CA PRO A 213 -25.10 -1.50 33.09
C PRO A 213 -25.63 -1.26 31.67
N LEU A 214 -26.22 -0.09 31.42
CA LEU A 214 -26.73 0.29 30.10
C LEU A 214 -25.60 0.45 29.07
N GLY A 215 -24.49 1.11 29.44
CA GLY A 215 -23.34 1.26 28.55
C GLY A 215 -22.69 -0.08 28.22
N ARG A 216 -22.64 -1.03 29.16
CA ARG A 216 -22.17 -2.40 28.90
C ARG A 216 -23.09 -3.18 27.96
N MET A 217 -24.41 -2.99 28.04
CA MET A 217 -25.35 -3.58 27.08
C MET A 217 -25.13 -3.03 25.67
N VAL A 218 -25.02 -1.71 25.54
CA VAL A 218 -24.73 -1.03 24.26
C VAL A 218 -23.39 -1.49 23.68
N ALA A 219 -22.36 -1.56 24.51
CA ALA A 219 -21.04 -2.03 24.10
C ALA A 219 -21.07 -3.50 23.65
N SER A 220 -21.83 -4.37 24.32
CA SER A 220 -21.96 -5.77 23.93
C SER A 220 -22.57 -5.92 22.53
N VAL A 221 -23.62 -5.13 22.23
CA VAL A 221 -24.22 -5.08 20.88
C VAL A 221 -23.21 -4.58 19.85
N LEU A 222 -22.47 -3.51 20.17
CA LEU A 222 -21.47 -2.94 19.27
C LEU A 222 -20.35 -3.93 18.95
N ILE A 223 -19.89 -4.71 19.94
CA ILE A 223 -18.86 -5.73 19.76
C ILE A 223 -19.34 -6.83 18.81
N LEU A 224 -20.58 -7.30 18.93
CA LEU A 224 -21.16 -8.30 18.02
C LEU A 224 -21.25 -7.78 16.59
N ILE A 225 -21.65 -6.52 16.41
CA ILE A 225 -21.64 -5.86 15.10
C ILE A 225 -20.21 -5.76 14.55
N GLY A 226 -19.22 -5.46 15.40
CA GLY A 226 -17.82 -5.36 15.03
C GLY A 226 -17.25 -6.63 14.40
N TYR A 227 -17.59 -7.80 14.93
CA TYR A 227 -17.20 -9.08 14.32
C TYR A 227 -17.69 -9.23 12.87
N SER A 228 -18.92 -8.79 12.57
CA SER A 228 -19.48 -8.83 11.22
C SER A 228 -18.78 -7.83 10.28
N VAL A 229 -18.37 -6.68 10.83
CA VAL A 229 -17.67 -5.63 10.08
C VAL A 229 -16.32 -6.09 9.54
N ILE A 230 -15.56 -6.92 10.26
CA ILE A 230 -14.25 -7.41 9.79
C ILE A 230 -14.39 -8.41 8.63
N ALA A 231 -15.45 -9.24 8.64
CA ALA A 231 -15.63 -10.30 7.64
C ALA A 231 -16.05 -9.78 6.26
N ILE A 232 -16.90 -8.74 6.21
CA ILE A 232 -17.50 -8.23 4.96
C ILE A 232 -16.48 -7.70 3.93
N PRO A 233 -15.52 -6.81 4.24
CA PRO A 233 -14.58 -6.29 3.25
C PRO A 233 -13.66 -7.39 2.75
N THR A 234 -13.27 -8.32 3.62
CA THR A 234 -12.47 -9.50 3.27
C THR A 234 -13.23 -10.39 2.28
N GLY A 235 -14.50 -10.69 2.55
CA GLY A 235 -15.36 -11.47 1.65
C GLY A 235 -15.58 -10.78 0.30
N LEU A 236 -15.85 -9.47 0.32
CA LEU A 236 -16.04 -8.68 -0.89
C LEU A 236 -14.78 -8.62 -1.76
N ILE A 237 -13.62 -8.35 -1.18
CA ILE A 237 -12.36 -8.33 -1.94
C ILE A 237 -12.05 -9.73 -2.49
N THR A 238 -12.31 -10.77 -1.70
CA THR A 238 -12.08 -12.17 -2.12
C THR A 238 -12.94 -12.56 -3.31
N THR A 239 -14.21 -12.17 -3.37
CA THR A 239 -15.09 -12.49 -4.52
C THR A 239 -14.61 -11.79 -5.79
N HIS A 240 -14.21 -10.52 -5.71
CA HIS A 240 -13.64 -9.77 -6.84
C HIS A 240 -12.26 -10.28 -7.27
N MET A 241 -11.45 -10.76 -6.34
CA MET A 241 -10.18 -11.41 -6.67
C MET A 241 -10.39 -12.77 -7.34
N SER A 242 -11.29 -13.59 -6.79
CA SER A 242 -11.63 -14.91 -7.33
C SER A 242 -12.16 -14.81 -8.76
N SER A 243 -13.08 -13.88 -9.03
CA SER A 243 -13.59 -13.65 -10.39
C SER A 243 -12.48 -13.19 -11.35
N ALA A 244 -11.54 -12.36 -10.90
CA ALA A 244 -10.39 -11.95 -11.71
C ALA A 244 -9.44 -13.11 -12.06
N PHE A 245 -9.27 -14.08 -11.16
CA PHE A 245 -8.51 -15.31 -11.43
C PHE A 245 -9.27 -16.25 -12.36
N GLN A 246 -10.58 -16.42 -12.15
CA GLN A 246 -11.43 -17.29 -12.97
C GLN A 246 -11.53 -16.78 -14.42
N HIS A 247 -11.65 -15.47 -14.65
CA HIS A 247 -11.66 -14.92 -16.01
C HIS A 247 -10.35 -15.12 -16.79
N ARG A 248 -9.20 -15.31 -16.13
CA ARG A 248 -7.93 -15.62 -16.82
C ARG A 248 -7.84 -17.05 -17.32
N GLY A 249 -8.52 -18.00 -16.68
CA GLY A 249 -8.56 -19.40 -17.11
C GLY A 249 -9.58 -19.70 -18.23
N HIS A 250 -10.54 -18.79 -18.44
CA HIS A 250 -11.76 -19.05 -19.23
C HIS A 250 -11.82 -18.36 -20.61
N GLN A 251 -10.68 -17.92 -21.19
CA GLN A 251 -10.67 -17.31 -22.53
C GLN A 251 -9.85 -18.10 -23.55
N ARG A 252 -10.10 -19.41 -23.66
CA ARG A 252 -9.75 -20.13 -24.90
C ARG A 252 -10.77 -19.72 -25.95
N LYS A 253 -10.41 -18.75 -26.80
CA LYS A 253 -11.25 -18.40 -27.95
C LYS A 253 -11.14 -19.52 -28.98
N CYS A 254 -12.28 -20.04 -29.42
CA CYS A 254 -12.32 -20.93 -30.56
C CYS A 254 -11.75 -20.23 -31.81
N PRO A 255 -10.74 -20.80 -32.50
CA PRO A 255 -10.14 -20.18 -33.68
C PRO A 255 -11.12 -20.06 -34.85
N GLN A 256 -12.17 -20.89 -34.88
CA GLN A 256 -13.08 -20.99 -36.01
C GLN A 256 -14.35 -20.14 -35.85
N CYS A 257 -14.97 -20.12 -34.67
CA CYS A 257 -16.23 -19.40 -34.44
C CYS A 257 -16.11 -18.25 -33.43
N GLN A 258 -14.91 -17.99 -32.91
CA GLN A 258 -14.62 -16.92 -31.94
C GLN A 258 -15.40 -16.99 -30.62
N GLN A 259 -16.10 -18.10 -30.36
CA GLN A 259 -16.77 -18.34 -29.08
C GLN A 259 -15.71 -18.38 -27.97
N ALA A 260 -15.95 -17.65 -26.88
CA ALA A 260 -15.01 -17.53 -25.76
C ALA A 260 -15.46 -18.29 -24.51
N GLN A 261 -16.71 -18.75 -24.45
CA GLN A 261 -17.28 -19.44 -23.30
C GLN A 261 -17.26 -20.95 -23.52
N HIS A 262 -16.27 -21.61 -22.91
CA HIS A 262 -16.12 -23.06 -22.89
C HIS A 262 -15.94 -23.55 -21.45
N GLU A 263 -16.37 -24.78 -21.19
CA GLU A 263 -16.14 -25.46 -19.91
C GLU A 263 -14.63 -25.72 -19.72
N HIS A 264 -14.16 -25.73 -18.47
CA HIS A 264 -12.72 -25.74 -18.17
C HIS A 264 -11.98 -26.98 -18.71
N SER A 265 -12.67 -28.13 -18.82
CA SER A 265 -12.17 -29.39 -19.37
C SER A 265 -12.52 -29.62 -20.85
N ALA A 266 -13.17 -28.66 -21.52
CA ALA A 266 -13.60 -28.82 -22.90
C ALA A 266 -12.40 -28.92 -23.85
N GLN A 267 -12.29 -30.05 -24.57
CA GLN A 267 -11.33 -30.24 -25.66
C GLN A 267 -11.86 -29.69 -27.00
N PHE A 268 -13.17 -29.51 -27.10
CA PHE A 268 -13.88 -29.08 -28.29
C PHE A 268 -14.81 -27.89 -27.98
N CYS A 269 -15.00 -27.02 -28.97
CA CYS A 269 -15.89 -25.87 -28.87
C CYS A 269 -17.35 -26.33 -28.77
N ASN A 270 -18.06 -25.91 -27.72
CA ASN A 270 -19.50 -26.19 -27.52
C ASN A 270 -20.43 -25.68 -28.63
N ARG A 271 -20.03 -24.65 -29.39
CA ARG A 271 -20.83 -24.08 -30.49
C ARG A 271 -20.58 -24.74 -31.86
N CYS A 272 -19.33 -24.99 -32.23
CA CYS A 272 -18.97 -25.46 -33.59
C CYS A 272 -18.19 -26.78 -33.63
N GLY A 273 -17.91 -27.41 -32.48
CA GLY A 273 -17.23 -28.70 -32.41
C GLY A 273 -15.73 -28.69 -32.76
N SER A 274 -15.14 -27.54 -33.11
CA SER A 274 -13.69 -27.47 -33.42
C SER A 274 -12.82 -27.67 -32.17
N LYS A 275 -11.66 -28.30 -32.34
CA LYS A 275 -10.70 -28.55 -31.25
C LYS A 275 -10.16 -27.23 -30.71
N LEU A 276 -10.20 -27.06 -29.39
CA LEU A 276 -9.69 -25.86 -28.73
C LEU A 276 -8.16 -25.92 -28.61
N PRO A 277 -7.45 -24.78 -28.75
CA PRO A 277 -6.03 -24.73 -28.47
C PRO A 277 -5.78 -25.07 -26.99
N GLY A 278 -4.82 -25.98 -26.76
CA GLY A 278 -4.45 -26.49 -25.44
C GLY A 278 -3.82 -25.43 -24.55
#